data_AF-A0A936PY96-F1
#
_entry.id   AF-A0A936PY96-F1
#
_cell.length_a   1.000
_cell.length_b   1.000
_cell.length_c   1.000
_cell.angle_alpha   90.00
_cell.angle_beta   90.00
_cell.angle_gamma   90.00
#
_symmetry.space_group_name_H-M   'P 1'
#
loop_
_entity.id
_entity.type
_entity.pdbx_description
1 polymer ?
#
loop_
_entity_poly.entity_id
_entity_poly.type
_entity_poly.pdbx_seq_one_letter_code
_entity_poly.pdbx_strand_id
1 'polypeptide(L)' 'MSGWASTRSLKTWARGERRRPAPGAPDLRPLADQLAAVEDQAIQAALAATGGNLSAAARLLDIDRNTLKRKLRREGA' A
#
# COMPACT_ATOMS: atom_id res chain seq x y z
N MET A 1 -39.10 -12.63 -42.29
CA MET A 1 -39.05 -11.15 -42.38
C MET A 1 -39.57 -10.58 -41.06
N SER A 2 -39.02 -9.45 -40.62
CA SER A 2 -39.18 -8.76 -39.31
C SER A 2 -38.21 -9.30 -38.24
N GLY A 3 -37.17 -8.63 -37.79
CA GLY A 3 -36.84 -7.20 -37.84
C GLY A 3 -36.66 -6.66 -36.42
N TRP A 4 -35.70 -7.17 -35.64
CA TRP A 4 -35.36 -6.63 -34.33
C TRP A 4 -34.17 -5.68 -34.46
N ALA A 5 -34.47 -4.42 -34.77
CA ALA A 5 -33.60 -3.30 -34.44
C ALA A 5 -34.01 -2.78 -33.06
N SER A 6 -33.16 -2.93 -32.04
CA SER A 6 -33.25 -2.11 -30.84
C SER A 6 -31.90 -1.45 -30.59
N THR A 7 -31.95 -0.14 -30.68
CA THR A 7 -30.86 0.81 -30.56
C THR A 7 -30.16 0.65 -29.21
N ARG A 8 -28.89 0.26 -29.25
CA ARG A 8 -27.98 0.25 -28.12
C ARG A 8 -27.70 1.70 -27.70
N SER A 9 -28.62 2.28 -26.93
CA SER A 9 -28.41 3.52 -26.19
C SER A 9 -27.53 3.21 -24.97
N LEU A 10 -26.21 3.27 -25.15
CA LEU A 10 -25.29 3.33 -24.02
C LEU A 10 -25.31 4.76 -23.50
N LYS A 11 -26.23 4.97 -22.55
CA LYS A 11 -26.20 5.97 -21.48
C LYS A 11 -24.75 6.39 -21.21
N THR A 12 -24.46 7.64 -21.48
CA THR A 12 -23.29 8.36 -21.00
C THR A 12 -23.18 8.13 -19.50
N TRP A 13 -22.14 7.40 -19.09
CA TRP A 13 -21.80 7.24 -17.69
C TRP A 13 -21.44 8.63 -17.17
N ALA A 14 -22.19 9.06 -16.17
CA ALA A 14 -22.00 10.32 -15.49
C ALA A 14 -20.51 10.50 -15.17
N ARG A 15 -19.95 11.59 -15.69
CA ARG A 15 -18.68 12.16 -15.26
C ARG A 15 -18.85 12.45 -13.77
N GLY A 16 -18.44 11.50 -12.93
CA GLY A 16 -18.48 11.66 -11.47
C GLY A 16 -17.84 12.99 -11.13
N GLU A 17 -18.64 13.91 -10.61
CA GLU A 17 -18.13 15.15 -10.05
C GLU A 17 -17.01 14.80 -9.08
N ARG A 18 -15.85 15.46 -9.22
CA ARG A 18 -14.79 15.34 -8.22
C ARG A 18 -15.34 15.92 -6.93
N ARG A 19 -15.90 15.05 -6.09
CA ARG A 19 -16.34 15.39 -4.75
C ARG A 19 -15.10 15.89 -4.01
N ARG A 20 -15.05 17.19 -3.72
CA ARG A 20 -13.98 17.75 -2.89
C ARG A 20 -13.95 16.95 -1.58
N PRO A 21 -12.78 16.46 -1.13
CA PRO A 21 -12.69 15.84 0.17
C PRO A 21 -13.16 16.86 1.21
N ALA A 22 -14.00 16.42 2.13
CA ALA A 22 -14.48 17.27 3.21
C ALA A 22 -13.27 17.77 4.04
N PRO A 23 -13.29 19.01 4.54
CA PRO A 23 -12.26 19.47 5.48
C PRO A 23 -12.28 18.56 6.71
N GLY A 24 -11.13 17.94 7.01
CA GLY A 24 -11.00 16.92 8.06
C GLY A 24 -11.09 15.46 7.58
N ALA A 25 -11.23 15.21 6.27
CA ALA A 25 -11.04 13.87 5.74
C ALA A 25 -9.60 13.41 6.01
N PRO A 26 -9.38 12.19 6.55
CA PRO A 26 -8.05 11.68 6.77
C PRO A 26 -7.27 11.70 5.46
N ASP A 27 -5.98 12.02 5.52
CA ASP A 27 -5.11 11.99 4.35
C ASP A 27 -4.98 10.55 3.87
N LEU A 28 -5.81 10.19 2.88
CA LEU A 28 -5.90 8.86 2.31
C LEU A 28 -4.72 8.65 1.36
N ARG A 29 -3.53 8.51 1.94
CA ARG A 29 -2.35 8.04 1.22
C ARG A 29 -2.64 6.64 0.64
N PRO A 30 -2.01 6.26 -0.48
CA PRO A 30 -2.04 4.89 -0.95
C PRO A 30 -1.72 3.90 0.18
N LEU A 31 -2.46 2.79 0.25
CA LEU A 31 -2.25 1.76 1.29
C LEU A 31 -0.79 1.28 1.33
N ALA A 32 -0.15 1.19 0.16
CA ALA A 32 1.25 0.81 0.05
C ALA A 32 2.18 1.74 0.85
N ASP A 33 1.96 3.05 0.81
CA ASP A 33 2.79 4.03 1.52
C ASP A 33 2.56 3.98 3.03
N GLN A 34 1.32 3.71 3.43
CA GLN A 34 0.98 3.55 4.84
C GLN A 34 1.64 2.29 5.42
N LEU A 35 1.57 1.17 4.69
CA LEU A 35 2.22 -0.08 5.08
C LEU A 35 3.75 0.06 5.10
N ALA A 36 4.33 0.77 4.13
CA ALA A 36 5.77 1.03 4.09
C ALA A 36 6.22 1.79 5.34
N ALA A 37 5.51 2.85 5.74
CA ALA A 37 5.87 3.62 6.93
C ALA A 37 5.85 2.77 8.22
N VAL A 38 4.83 1.92 8.38
CA VAL A 38 4.73 1.01 9.55
C VAL A 38 5.83 -0.05 9.52
N GLU A 39 6.09 -0.61 8.33
CA GLU A 39 7.14 -1.60 8.12
C GLU A 39 8.53 -1.05 8.45
N ASP A 40 8.86 0.14 7.96
CA ASP A 40 10.14 0.80 8.20
C ASP A 40 10.33 1.06 9.71
N GLN A 41 9.30 1.57 10.39
CA GLN A 41 9.34 1.79 11.84
C GLN A 41 9.61 0.50 12.62
N ALA A 42 8.93 -0.58 12.26
CA ALA A 42 9.12 -1.88 12.91
C ALA A 42 10.55 -2.42 12.68
N ILE A 43 11.07 -2.31 11.46
CA ILE A 43 12.43 -2.73 11.11
C ILE A 43 13.47 -1.96 11.91
N GLN A 44 13.36 -0.62 11.96
CA GLN A 44 14.32 0.21 12.70
C GLN A 44 14.27 -0.07 14.21
N ALA A 45 13.08 -0.25 14.79
CA ALA A 45 12.93 -0.61 16.19
C ALA A 45 13.58 -1.97 16.51
N ALA A 46 13.38 -2.98 15.66
CA ALA A 46 13.97 -4.29 15.84
C ALA A 46 15.51 -4.26 15.70
N LEU A 47 16.05 -3.50 14.75
CA LEU A 47 17.48 -3.30 14.61
C LEU A 47 18.09 -2.61 15.84
N ALA A 48 17.44 -1.55 16.34
CA ALA A 48 17.88 -0.86 17.56
C ALA A 48 17.87 -1.80 18.78
N ALA A 49 16.77 -2.53 19.00
CA ALA A 49 16.61 -3.46 20.13
C ALA A 49 17.64 -4.60 20.13
N THR A 50 18.18 -4.95 18.96
CA THR A 50 19.13 -6.06 18.78
C THR A 50 20.57 -5.61 18.51
N GLY A 51 20.85 -4.31 18.61
CA GLY A 51 22.16 -3.74 18.31
C GLY A 51 22.63 -3.97 16.87
N GLY A 52 21.69 -4.01 15.91
CA GLY A 52 21.97 -4.22 14.49
C GLY A 52 22.13 -5.70 14.08
N ASN A 53 21.90 -6.65 14.98
CA ASN A 53 21.96 -8.07 14.62
C ASN A 53 20.77 -8.48 13.74
N LEU A 54 20.99 -8.55 12.43
CA LEU A 54 19.98 -8.91 11.44
C LEU A 54 19.23 -10.22 11.73
N SER A 55 19.93 -11.25 12.25
CA SER A 55 19.29 -12.54 12.53
C SER A 55 18.37 -12.45 13.75
N ALA A 56 18.78 -11.70 14.78
CA ALA A 56 17.95 -11.47 15.96
C ALA A 56 16.78 -10.55 15.64
N ALA A 57 16.99 -9.49 14.86
CA ALA A 57 15.95 -8.57 14.42
C ALA A 57 14.88 -9.31 13.58
N ALA A 58 15.28 -10.16 12.64
CA ALA A 58 14.36 -10.96 11.84
C ALA A 58 13.51 -11.90 12.71
N ARG A 59 14.09 -12.52 13.73
CA ARG A 59 13.36 -13.34 14.71
C ARG A 59 12.38 -12.51 15.54
N LEU A 60 12.77 -11.31 15.96
CA LEU A 60 11.91 -10.39 16.73
C LEU A 60 10.71 -9.93 15.90
N LEU A 61 10.89 -9.75 14.59
CA LEU A 61 9.85 -9.39 13.64
C LEU A 61 9.04 -10.59 13.12
N ASP A 62 9.38 -11.81 13.53
CA ASP A 62 8.79 -13.06 13.07
C ASP A 62 8.80 -13.23 11.52
N ILE A 63 9.94 -12.92 10.91
CA ILE A 63 10.17 -13.09 9.46
C ILE A 63 11.49 -13.80 9.18
N ASP A 64 11.59 -14.35 7.97
CA ASP A 64 12.87 -14.87 7.48
C ASP A 64 13.92 -13.76 7.30
N ARG A 65 15.18 -14.07 7.60
CA ARG A 65 16.31 -13.13 7.48
C ARG A 65 16.50 -12.62 6.06
N ASN A 66 16.29 -13.43 5.02
CA ASN A 66 16.41 -12.97 3.63
C ASN A 66 15.29 -12.01 3.26
N THR A 67 14.10 -12.17 3.85
CA THR A 67 13.01 -11.20 3.71
C THR A 67 13.40 -9.85 4.31
N LEU A 68 13.98 -9.83 5.52
CA LEU A 68 14.51 -8.59 6.12
C LEU A 68 15.57 -7.94 5.23
N LYS A 69 16.54 -8.72 4.73
CA LYS A 69 17.59 -8.20 3.82
C LYS A 69 17.01 -7.60 2.53
N ARG A 70 15.94 -8.19 1.97
CA ARG A 70 15.28 -7.66 0.77
C ARG A 70 14.58 -6.34 1.05
N LYS A 71 13.95 -6.18 2.22
CA LYS A 71 13.30 -4.93 2.65
C LYS A 71 14.31 -3.80 2.83
N LEU A 72 15.41 -4.05 3.52
CA LEU A 72 16.50 -3.07 3.70
C LEU A 72 17.13 -2.61 2.38
N ARG A 73 17.22 -3.49 1.38
CA ARG A 73 17.69 -3.11 0.03
C ARG A 73 16.72 -2.19 -0.70
N ARG A 74 15.43 -2.24 -0.39
CA ARG A 74 14.39 -1.39 -0.98
C ARG A 74 14.40 0.00 -0.34
N GLU A 75 14.74 0.11 0.94
CA GLU A 75 14.84 1.40 1.66
C GLU A 75 16.09 2.21 1.27
N GLY A 76 17.18 1.54 0.88
CA GLY A 76 18.46 2.19 0.54
C GLY A 76 18.67 2.53 -0.95
N ALA A 77 17.66 2.34 -1.80
CA ALA A 77 17.70 2.64 -3.24
C ALA A 77 16.82 3.85 -3.55
#